data_AF-A0A0N4YN37-F1
#
_entry.id   AF-A0A0N4YN37-F1
#
_cell.length_a   1.000
_cell.length_b   1.000
_cell.length_c   1.000
_cell.angle_alpha   90.00
_cell.angle_beta   90.00
_cell.angle_gamma   90.00
#
_symmetry.space_group_name_H-M   'P 1'
#
loop_
_entity.id
_entity.type
_entity.pdbx_description
1 polymer ?
#
loop_
_entity_poly.entity_id
_entity_poly.type
_entity_poly.pdbx_seq_one_letter_code
_entity_poly.pdbx_strand_id
1 'polypeptide(L)'
;MFGRINGVIFVVLLFITSYLGCIFLLFPVVPFLFLAPSLWRKLDWLFLFNVLYKIDPLLLTTEKISLKAPLKRIPGAGWAMSAGSYIFLERSFERDKTNMAEIIEYYKKSGNIYQLLLFPEGTDRGVRAAAQSEAYAKKNGLCVYDYVLHPRITGFNYLLNLMRQQNYISYIYDITLAYEDVIIDSEMTLLKEGVFPKNVHFDIKRYNIDEIPTDPQQSGKWLTDLWQGKEKKLKELRGISKSYPSLAVQFQVKTQGIGYYLTAALWITKSAVWLYLMYLYNSVRIYVLFVSLFYMVVLRHYNGLEFLAIKWFRSKRKSV
;
A
#
# COMPACT_ATOMS: atom_id res chain seq x y z
N MET A 1 32.18 -0.28 -23.37
CA MET A 1 32.11 -1.63 -22.73
C MET A 1 31.80 -1.60 -21.23
N PHE A 2 31.90 -0.46 -20.52
CA PHE A 2 31.62 -0.34 -19.08
C PHE A 2 30.13 -0.31 -18.65
N GLY A 3 29.18 -0.07 -19.56
CA GLY A 3 27.75 0.05 -19.20
C GLY A 3 27.03 -1.28 -18.89
N ARG A 4 27.52 -2.41 -19.42
CA ARG A 4 26.87 -3.73 -19.27
C ARG A 4 27.21 -4.39 -17.92
N ILE A 5 28.47 -4.29 -17.50
CA ILE A 5 28.97 -4.78 -16.19
C ILE A 5 28.27 -4.02 -15.05
N ASN A 6 28.13 -2.70 -15.16
CA ASN A 6 27.41 -1.89 -14.17
C ASN A 6 25.93 -2.27 -14.04
N GLY A 7 25.30 -2.68 -15.14
CA GLY A 7 23.91 -3.13 -15.12
C GLY A 7 23.72 -4.49 -14.44
N VAL A 8 24.60 -5.46 -14.70
CA VAL A 8 24.55 -6.78 -14.06
C VAL A 8 24.84 -6.66 -12.57
N ILE A 9 25.87 -5.90 -12.19
CA ILE A 9 26.20 -5.66 -10.78
C ILE A 9 25.03 -4.95 -10.08
N PHE A 10 24.40 -3.96 -10.71
CA PHE A 10 23.23 -3.28 -10.14
C PHE A 10 22.04 -4.23 -9.96
N VAL A 11 21.74 -5.09 -10.93
CA VAL A 11 20.65 -6.08 -10.84
C VAL A 11 20.93 -7.12 -9.76
N VAL A 12 22.16 -7.62 -9.67
CA VAL A 12 22.58 -8.57 -8.63
C VAL A 12 22.49 -7.92 -7.25
N LEU A 13 23.02 -6.70 -7.08
CA LEU A 13 22.89 -5.96 -5.84
C LEU A 13 21.41 -5.75 -5.50
N LEU A 14 20.59 -5.28 -6.43
CA LEU A 14 19.17 -5.05 -6.22
C LEU A 14 18.42 -6.33 -5.81
N PHE A 15 18.75 -7.48 -6.39
CA PHE A 15 18.15 -8.77 -6.05
C PHE A 15 18.54 -9.23 -4.63
N ILE A 16 19.84 -9.15 -4.28
CA ILE A 16 20.31 -9.58 -2.96
C ILE A 16 19.83 -8.59 -1.88
N THR A 17 19.73 -7.29 -2.20
CA THR A 17 19.22 -6.27 -1.27
C THR A 17 17.70 -6.30 -1.13
N SER A 18 16.94 -6.59 -2.21
CA SER A 18 15.48 -6.78 -2.13
C SER A 18 15.12 -8.03 -1.34
N TYR A 19 15.94 -9.10 -1.45
CA TYR A 19 15.76 -10.32 -0.66
C TYR A 19 15.92 -10.03 0.84
N LEU A 20 16.94 -9.26 1.22
CA LEU A 20 17.08 -8.73 2.59
C LEU A 20 15.85 -7.89 2.98
N GLY A 21 15.37 -7.04 2.06
CA GLY A 21 14.18 -6.23 2.21
C GLY A 21 12.93 -7.03 2.57
N CYS A 22 12.63 -8.10 1.83
CA CYS A 22 11.52 -8.99 2.10
C CYS A 22 11.69 -9.76 3.43
N ILE A 23 12.91 -10.18 3.75
CA ILE A 23 13.20 -10.83 5.04
C ILE A 23 12.95 -9.83 6.18
N PHE A 24 13.48 -8.61 6.13
CA PHE A 24 13.26 -7.61 7.17
C PHE A 24 11.83 -6.99 7.17
N LEU A 25 11.08 -7.12 6.08
CA LEU A 25 9.65 -6.77 6.04
C LEU A 25 8.81 -7.84 6.75
N LEU A 26 9.06 -9.13 6.47
CA LEU A 26 8.27 -10.23 7.00
C LEU A 26 8.78 -10.75 8.35
N PHE A 27 10.04 -10.50 8.70
CA PHE A 27 10.68 -10.92 9.95
C PHE A 27 10.09 -10.28 11.21
N PRO A 28 9.86 -8.95 11.30
CA PRO A 28 9.10 -8.40 12.41
C PRO A 28 7.62 -8.59 12.16
N VAL A 29 7.12 -8.44 10.93
CA VAL A 29 5.68 -8.43 10.70
C VAL A 29 5.04 -9.78 10.99
N VAL A 30 5.58 -10.93 10.56
CA VAL A 30 4.91 -12.23 10.79
C VAL A 30 4.87 -12.66 12.27
N PRO A 31 5.95 -12.60 13.05
CA PRO A 31 5.90 -12.84 14.50
C PRO A 31 5.14 -11.76 15.28
N PHE A 32 5.28 -10.47 14.94
CA PHE A 32 4.47 -9.42 15.56
C PHE A 32 2.99 -9.50 15.14
N LEU A 33 2.64 -10.07 13.99
CA LEU A 33 1.25 -10.34 13.59
C LEU A 33 0.60 -11.32 14.57
N PHE A 34 1.36 -12.26 15.15
CA PHE A 34 0.90 -13.17 16.21
C PHE A 34 0.94 -12.54 17.62
N LEU A 35 1.89 -11.64 17.90
CA LEU A 35 2.11 -11.06 19.24
C LEU A 35 1.38 -9.73 19.49
N ALA A 36 1.04 -8.96 18.44
CA ALA A 36 0.47 -7.61 18.53
C ALA A 36 -0.74 -7.42 17.58
N PRO A 37 -1.92 -7.98 17.96
CA PRO A 37 -3.21 -7.85 17.28
C PRO A 37 -3.62 -6.47 16.76
N SER A 38 -3.21 -5.40 17.46
CA SER A 38 -3.65 -4.03 17.17
C SER A 38 -3.06 -3.45 15.88
N LEU A 39 -1.95 -4.00 15.37
CA LEU A 39 -1.34 -3.59 14.11
C LEU A 39 -2.17 -3.98 12.89
N TRP A 40 -3.08 -4.94 13.00
CA TRP A 40 -3.88 -5.46 11.89
C TRP A 40 -4.73 -4.40 11.19
N ARG A 41 -5.19 -3.36 11.91
CA ARG A 41 -5.91 -2.22 11.30
C ARG A 41 -5.06 -1.28 10.48
N LYS A 42 -3.78 -1.10 10.84
CA LYS A 42 -2.82 -0.36 9.99
C LYS A 42 -2.44 -1.18 8.74
N LEU A 43 -2.92 -2.42 8.70
CA LEU A 43 -2.65 -3.42 7.69
C LEU A 43 -3.95 -3.84 6.98
N ASP A 44 -4.98 -2.98 6.93
CA ASP A 44 -6.20 -3.20 6.13
C ASP A 44 -5.86 -3.62 4.68
N TRP A 45 -4.77 -3.07 4.14
CA TRP A 45 -4.20 -3.43 2.83
C TRP A 45 -3.65 -4.87 2.75
N LEU A 46 -3.29 -5.53 3.86
CA LEU A 46 -2.92 -6.95 3.86
C LEU A 46 -4.13 -7.84 3.63
N PHE A 47 -5.33 -7.46 4.08
CA PHE A 47 -6.53 -8.23 3.77
C PHE A 47 -6.82 -8.20 2.26
N LEU A 48 -6.51 -7.08 1.59
CA LEU A 48 -6.62 -6.97 0.13
C LEU A 48 -5.70 -7.98 -0.59
N PHE A 49 -4.54 -8.35 -0.03
CA PHE A 49 -3.69 -9.36 -0.64
C PHE A 49 -4.36 -10.74 -0.71
N ASN A 50 -5.20 -11.10 0.27
CA ASN A 50 -5.98 -12.33 0.22
C ASN A 50 -7.00 -12.29 -0.92
N VAL A 51 -7.63 -11.13 -1.14
CA VAL A 51 -8.56 -10.92 -2.25
C VAL A 51 -7.83 -11.03 -3.60
N LEU A 52 -6.71 -10.30 -3.76
CA LEU A 52 -5.91 -10.32 -4.98
C LEU A 52 -5.41 -11.73 -5.29
N TYR A 53 -4.83 -12.42 -4.30
CA TYR A 53 -4.37 -13.80 -4.46
C TYR A 53 -5.46 -14.74 -4.94
N LYS A 54 -6.69 -14.55 -4.45
CA LYS A 54 -7.82 -15.40 -4.82
C LYS A 54 -8.34 -15.12 -6.23
N ILE A 55 -8.30 -13.86 -6.67
CA ILE A 55 -8.68 -13.46 -8.04
C ILE A 55 -7.61 -13.96 -9.03
N ASP A 56 -6.37 -13.52 -8.82
CA ASP A 56 -5.20 -13.95 -9.59
C ASP A 56 -3.92 -13.63 -8.77
N PRO A 57 -3.14 -14.65 -8.36
CA PRO A 57 -1.88 -14.46 -7.63
C PRO A 57 -0.89 -13.50 -8.29
N LEU A 58 -0.91 -13.35 -9.62
CA LEU A 58 -0.02 -12.43 -10.33
C LEU A 58 -0.31 -10.96 -10.00
N LEU A 59 -1.53 -10.62 -9.60
CA LEU A 59 -1.91 -9.25 -9.19
C LEU A 59 -1.10 -8.77 -7.96
N LEU A 60 -0.67 -9.68 -7.09
CA LEU A 60 0.21 -9.32 -5.97
C LEU A 60 1.57 -8.76 -6.43
N THR A 61 2.05 -9.19 -7.60
CA THR A 61 3.36 -8.77 -8.14
C THR A 61 3.29 -7.39 -8.82
N THR A 62 2.10 -7.00 -9.27
CA THR A 62 1.86 -5.75 -9.99
C THR A 62 1.26 -4.65 -9.12
N GLU A 63 0.83 -4.97 -7.90
CA GLU A 63 0.32 -4.01 -6.92
C GLU A 63 1.38 -3.00 -6.46
N LYS A 64 0.98 -1.73 -6.40
CA LYS A 64 1.78 -0.60 -5.93
C LYS A 64 0.92 0.19 -4.97
N ILE A 65 1.41 0.45 -3.77
CA ILE A 65 0.63 1.14 -2.74
C ILE A 65 1.15 2.57 -2.59
N SER A 66 0.26 3.54 -2.43
CA SER A 66 0.61 4.89 -1.99
C SER A 66 0.92 4.88 -0.48
N LEU A 67 2.12 5.29 -0.09
CA LEU A 67 2.66 5.15 1.25
C LEU A 67 3.08 6.50 1.85
N LYS A 68 3.14 6.57 3.18
CA LYS A 68 3.69 7.74 3.89
C LYS A 68 5.20 7.80 3.67
N ALA A 69 5.75 8.94 3.22
CA ALA A 69 7.17 9.10 2.93
C ALA A 69 8.14 8.67 4.05
N PRO A 70 7.85 8.87 5.35
CA PRO A 70 8.71 8.36 6.42
C PRO A 70 8.92 6.84 6.41
N LEU A 71 7.98 6.05 5.88
CA LEU A 71 8.10 4.59 5.81
C LEU A 71 9.34 4.15 5.01
N LYS A 72 9.80 4.99 4.10
CA LYS A 72 11.00 4.76 3.31
C LYS A 72 12.29 4.64 4.11
N ARG A 73 12.32 5.25 5.31
CA ARG A 73 13.45 5.18 6.24
C ARG A 73 13.50 3.88 7.02
N ILE A 74 12.43 3.09 7.01
CA ILE A 74 12.35 1.83 7.75
C ILE A 74 13.24 0.80 7.05
N PRO A 75 14.30 0.30 7.72
CA PRO A 75 15.16 -0.73 7.18
C PRO A 75 14.35 -1.96 6.78
N GLY A 76 14.70 -2.54 5.64
CA GLY A 76 14.01 -3.70 5.11
C GLY A 76 12.71 -3.35 4.39
N ALA A 77 11.65 -3.08 5.15
CA ALA A 77 10.31 -2.89 4.58
C ALA A 77 10.22 -1.66 3.65
N GLY A 78 10.67 -0.50 4.13
CA GLY A 78 10.69 0.72 3.33
C GLY A 78 11.62 0.58 2.11
N TRP A 79 12.75 -0.10 2.28
CA TRP A 79 13.71 -0.35 1.22
C TRP A 79 13.18 -1.31 0.16
N ALA A 80 12.44 -2.35 0.54
CA ALA A 80 11.77 -3.28 -0.37
C ALA A 80 10.68 -2.57 -1.17
N MET A 81 9.85 -1.76 -0.53
CA MET A 81 8.81 -0.95 -1.20
C MET A 81 9.44 0.07 -2.17
N SER A 82 10.57 0.69 -1.79
CA SER A 82 11.35 1.56 -2.66
C SER A 82 11.95 0.80 -3.86
N ALA A 83 12.50 -0.40 -3.65
CA ALA A 83 12.95 -1.27 -4.74
C ALA A 83 11.80 -1.68 -5.68
N GLY A 84 10.61 -1.89 -5.13
CA GLY A 84 9.38 -2.20 -5.85
C GLY A 84 8.73 -1.00 -6.56
N SER A 85 9.36 0.18 -6.54
CA SER A 85 8.86 1.42 -7.14
C SER A 85 7.51 1.90 -6.59
N TYR A 86 7.23 1.71 -5.30
CA TYR A 86 6.01 2.23 -4.66
C TYR A 86 6.02 3.76 -4.58
N ILE A 87 4.85 4.38 -4.43
CA ILE A 87 4.72 5.85 -4.37
C ILE A 87 4.76 6.30 -2.91
N PHE A 88 5.79 7.07 -2.55
CA PHE A 88 5.92 7.67 -1.22
C PHE A 88 5.47 9.14 -1.24
N LEU A 89 4.50 9.50 -0.39
CA LEU A 89 3.88 10.82 -0.31
C LEU A 89 4.27 11.56 0.97
N GLU A 90 4.70 12.81 0.83
CA GLU A 90 5.13 13.72 1.91
C GLU A 90 3.98 14.50 2.56
N ARG A 91 2.74 14.32 2.09
CA ARG A 91 1.55 15.12 2.50
C ARG A 91 1.67 16.59 2.09
N SER A 92 2.44 16.87 1.05
CA SER A 92 2.61 18.19 0.46
C SER A 92 2.41 18.06 -1.04
N PHE A 93 1.30 18.60 -1.54
CA PHE A 93 0.93 18.46 -2.94
C PHE A 93 2.05 18.93 -3.89
N GLU A 94 2.66 20.08 -3.61
CA GLU A 94 3.74 20.62 -4.45
C GLU A 94 4.95 19.68 -4.57
N ARG A 95 5.33 19.01 -3.48
CA ARG A 95 6.44 18.04 -3.50
C ARG A 95 6.03 16.72 -4.15
N ASP A 96 4.83 16.27 -3.83
CA ASP A 96 4.32 14.98 -4.28
C ASP A 96 3.95 14.97 -5.77
N LYS A 97 3.59 16.13 -6.34
CA LYS A 97 3.22 16.31 -7.75
C LYS A 97 4.31 15.81 -8.70
N THR A 98 5.55 16.26 -8.50
CA THR A 98 6.71 15.86 -9.32
C THR A 98 7.01 14.37 -9.16
N ASN A 99 6.99 13.87 -7.92
CA ASN A 99 7.24 12.45 -7.63
C ASN A 99 6.22 11.53 -8.32
N MET A 100 4.93 11.86 -8.25
CA MET A 100 3.88 11.11 -8.94
C MET A 100 4.09 11.14 -10.46
N ALA A 101 4.38 12.30 -11.05
CA ALA A 101 4.65 12.44 -12.48
C ALA A 101 5.75 11.50 -12.96
N GLU A 102 6.90 11.49 -12.28
CA GLU A 102 8.04 10.65 -12.65
C GLU A 102 7.72 9.15 -12.52
N ILE A 103 7.00 8.74 -11.48
CA ILE A 103 6.67 7.34 -11.25
C ILE A 103 5.64 6.84 -12.28
N ILE A 104 4.58 7.59 -12.56
CA ILE A 104 3.58 7.17 -13.57
C ILE A 104 4.19 7.15 -14.97
N GLU A 105 5.05 8.11 -15.31
CA GLU A 105 5.81 8.07 -16.56
C GLU A 105 6.69 6.81 -16.63
N TYR A 106 7.38 6.47 -15.53
CA TYR A 106 8.17 5.24 -15.45
C TYR A 106 7.31 3.99 -15.62
N TYR A 107 6.16 3.92 -14.95
CA TYR A 107 5.22 2.80 -15.09
C TYR A 107 4.84 2.59 -16.56
N LYS A 108 4.36 3.65 -17.22
CA LYS A 108 4.01 3.60 -18.66
C LYS A 108 5.20 3.17 -19.51
N LYS A 109 6.36 3.80 -19.33
CA LYS A 109 7.55 3.53 -20.15
C LYS A 109 8.12 2.14 -19.90
N SER A 110 8.00 1.59 -18.69
CA SER A 110 8.53 0.27 -18.36
C SER A 110 7.86 -0.85 -19.15
N GLY A 111 6.64 -0.63 -19.64
CA GLY A 111 5.84 -1.64 -20.34
C GLY A 111 5.14 -2.62 -19.40
N ASN A 112 5.35 -2.49 -18.09
CA ASN A 112 4.64 -3.28 -17.09
C ASN A 112 3.23 -2.71 -16.87
N ILE A 113 2.31 -3.58 -16.47
CA ILE A 113 0.95 -3.21 -16.08
C ILE A 113 0.90 -3.26 -14.56
N TYR A 114 0.89 -2.09 -13.93
CA TYR A 114 0.81 -1.94 -12.47
C TYR A 114 -0.57 -1.45 -12.06
N GLN A 115 -1.08 -1.99 -10.96
CA GLN A 115 -2.26 -1.47 -10.28
C GLN A 115 -1.83 -0.64 -9.07
N LEU A 116 -2.54 0.45 -8.78
CA LEU A 116 -2.17 1.41 -7.75
C LEU A 116 -3.26 1.52 -6.68
N LEU A 117 -2.99 1.03 -5.47
CA LEU A 117 -3.83 1.26 -4.30
C LEU A 117 -3.60 2.66 -3.72
N LEU A 118 -4.68 3.45 -3.70
CA LEU A 118 -4.71 4.80 -3.15
C LEU A 118 -5.73 4.89 -2.00
N PHE A 119 -5.31 5.48 -0.88
CA PHE A 119 -6.20 5.90 0.21
C PHE A 119 -6.37 7.43 0.18
N PRO A 120 -7.40 7.97 -0.48
CA PRO A 120 -7.53 9.41 -0.66
C PRO A 120 -7.76 10.17 0.65
N GLU A 121 -8.14 9.51 1.75
CA GLU A 121 -8.20 10.10 3.09
C GLU A 121 -6.80 10.54 3.60
N GLY A 122 -5.75 9.83 3.15
CA GLY A 122 -4.34 10.09 3.48
C GLY A 122 -3.93 9.71 4.90
N THR A 123 -4.83 9.10 5.68
CA THR A 123 -4.57 8.60 7.03
C THR A 123 -5.64 7.62 7.49
N ASP A 124 -5.26 6.76 8.42
CA ASP A 124 -6.19 5.84 9.09
C ASP A 124 -7.17 6.62 9.98
N ARG A 125 -8.40 6.11 10.11
CA ARG A 125 -9.42 6.68 11.00
C ARG A 125 -9.08 6.38 12.47
N GLY A 126 -8.41 7.33 13.11
CA GLY A 126 -8.29 7.40 14.57
C GLY A 126 -8.99 8.62 15.14
N VAL A 127 -9.13 8.69 16.47
CA VAL A 127 -9.82 9.79 17.19
C VAL A 127 -9.41 11.18 16.67
N ARG A 128 -8.10 11.42 16.53
CA ARG A 128 -7.56 12.68 16.01
C ARG A 128 -7.97 12.95 14.55
N ALA A 129 -7.90 11.95 13.69
CA ALA A 129 -8.21 12.10 12.27
C ALA A 129 -9.72 12.32 12.06
N ALA A 130 -10.56 11.60 12.82
CA ALA A 130 -12.00 11.79 12.85
C ALA A 130 -12.37 13.22 13.27
N ALA A 131 -11.80 13.72 14.37
CA ALA A 131 -12.03 15.10 14.82
C ALA A 131 -11.60 16.14 13.79
N GLN A 132 -10.47 15.93 13.09
CA GLN A 132 -10.03 16.82 12.01
C GLN A 132 -10.98 16.77 10.80
N SER A 133 -11.46 15.58 10.43
CA SER A 133 -12.44 15.39 9.35
C SER A 133 -13.78 16.03 9.70
N GLU A 134 -14.22 15.95 10.95
CA GLU A 134 -15.44 16.60 11.43
C GLU A 134 -15.30 18.13 11.41
N ALA A 135 -14.17 18.67 11.90
CA ALA A 135 -13.91 20.11 11.83
C ALA A 135 -13.88 20.61 10.37
N TYR A 136 -13.28 19.84 9.46
CA TYR A 136 -13.32 20.11 8.03
C TYR A 136 -14.75 20.10 7.49
N ALA A 137 -15.55 19.10 7.85
CA ALA A 137 -16.94 19.00 7.40
C ALA A 137 -17.77 20.21 7.85
N LYS A 138 -17.71 20.55 9.14
CA LYS A 138 -18.41 21.71 9.72
C LYS A 138 -18.00 23.02 9.05
N LYS A 139 -16.70 23.22 8.82
CA LYS A 139 -16.17 24.43 8.17
C LYS A 139 -16.67 24.60 6.73
N ASN A 140 -16.90 23.50 6.01
CA ASN A 140 -17.29 23.52 4.59
C ASN A 140 -18.78 23.21 4.38
N GLY A 141 -19.59 23.13 5.44
CA GLY A 141 -21.01 22.80 5.34
C GLY A 141 -21.30 21.38 4.82
N LEU A 142 -20.36 20.44 5.00
CA LEU A 142 -20.50 19.04 4.60
C LEU A 142 -21.10 18.21 5.75
N CYS A 143 -21.68 17.06 5.40
CA CYS A 143 -22.12 16.09 6.40
C CYS A 143 -20.93 15.52 7.19
N VAL A 144 -21.15 15.24 8.48
CA VAL A 144 -20.18 14.58 9.35
C VAL A 144 -20.27 13.08 9.11
N TYR A 145 -19.11 12.42 8.98
CA TYR A 145 -19.00 10.98 8.77
C TYR A 145 -18.59 10.23 10.05
N ASP A 146 -19.35 9.20 10.37
CA ASP A 146 -19.18 8.34 11.54
C ASP A 146 -18.21 7.18 11.26
N TYR A 147 -18.12 6.70 10.01
CA TYR A 147 -17.36 5.50 9.65
C TYR A 147 -16.19 5.74 8.71
N VAL A 148 -16.27 6.74 7.84
CA VAL A 148 -15.17 7.13 6.93
C VAL A 148 -14.60 8.50 7.27
N LEU A 149 -13.49 8.88 6.61
CA LEU A 149 -12.97 10.26 6.63
C LEU A 149 -13.28 10.91 5.28
N HIS A 150 -13.41 12.23 5.25
CA HIS A 150 -13.58 12.95 3.97
C HIS A 150 -12.35 12.75 3.07
N PRO A 151 -12.53 12.40 1.78
CA PRO A 151 -11.43 12.15 0.88
C PRO A 151 -10.75 13.45 0.44
N ARG A 152 -9.44 13.39 0.16
CA ARG A 152 -8.66 14.51 -0.36
C ARG A 152 -8.68 14.51 -1.89
N ILE A 153 -9.46 15.43 -2.45
CA ILE A 153 -9.74 15.50 -3.89
C ILE A 153 -8.50 15.88 -4.72
N THR A 154 -7.66 16.82 -4.25
CA THR A 154 -6.57 17.39 -5.05
C THR A 154 -5.57 16.35 -5.56
N GLY A 155 -5.11 15.47 -4.65
CA GLY A 155 -4.15 14.42 -5.00
C GLY A 155 -4.76 13.36 -5.92
N PHE A 156 -6.00 12.96 -5.65
CA PHE A 156 -6.75 12.03 -6.49
C PHE A 156 -6.90 12.55 -7.92
N ASN A 157 -7.41 13.78 -8.09
CA ASN A 157 -7.61 14.38 -9.41
C ASN A 157 -6.31 14.51 -10.19
N TYR A 158 -5.24 14.94 -9.52
CA TYR A 158 -3.94 15.08 -10.16
C TYR A 158 -3.42 13.73 -10.67
N LEU A 159 -3.46 12.70 -9.82
CA LEU A 159 -3.01 11.36 -10.17
C LEU A 159 -3.87 10.75 -11.29
N LEU A 160 -5.19 10.88 -11.20
CA LEU A 160 -6.14 10.40 -12.21
C LEU A 160 -5.87 11.04 -13.58
N ASN A 161 -5.72 12.36 -13.60
CA ASN A 161 -5.42 13.09 -14.84
C ASN A 161 -4.06 12.69 -15.42
N LEU A 162 -3.04 12.55 -14.57
CA LEU A 162 -1.71 12.10 -14.98
C LEU A 162 -1.76 10.70 -15.62
N MET A 163 -2.48 9.75 -15.01
CA MET A 163 -2.63 8.40 -15.56
C MET A 163 -3.42 8.39 -16.88
N ARG A 164 -4.44 9.26 -17.02
CA ARG A 164 -5.16 9.46 -18.29
C ARG A 164 -4.27 10.01 -19.39
N GLN A 165 -3.50 11.06 -19.09
CA GLN A 165 -2.56 11.68 -20.04
C GLN A 165 -1.50 10.69 -20.54
N GLN A 166 -1.05 9.78 -19.67
CA GLN A 166 -0.10 8.71 -20.04
C GLN A 166 -0.78 7.49 -20.70
N ASN A 167 -2.10 7.51 -20.87
CA ASN A 167 -2.91 6.38 -21.31
C ASN A 167 -2.51 5.08 -20.58
N TYR A 168 -2.59 5.13 -19.25
CA TYR A 168 -2.11 4.08 -18.34
C TYR A 168 -3.18 3.58 -17.37
N ILE A 169 -4.42 4.08 -17.46
CA ILE A 169 -5.54 3.65 -16.62
C ILE A 169 -6.76 3.32 -17.48
N SER A 170 -7.38 2.18 -17.20
CA SER A 170 -8.61 1.73 -17.87
C SER A 170 -9.79 1.59 -16.91
N TYR A 171 -9.52 1.28 -15.64
CA TYR A 171 -10.54 1.03 -14.63
C TYR A 171 -10.14 1.63 -13.28
N ILE A 172 -11.13 2.04 -12.50
CA ILE A 172 -10.99 2.30 -11.07
C ILE A 172 -11.81 1.26 -10.30
N TYR A 173 -11.18 0.64 -9.31
CA TYR A 173 -11.85 -0.26 -8.39
C TYR A 173 -12.13 0.49 -7.09
N ASP A 174 -13.40 0.68 -6.80
CA ASP A 174 -13.85 1.16 -5.51
C ASP A 174 -13.94 -0.02 -4.53
N ILE A 175 -13.22 0.07 -3.43
CA ILE A 175 -13.10 -1.00 -2.43
C ILE A 175 -13.57 -0.44 -1.08
N THR A 176 -14.48 -1.17 -0.44
CA THR A 176 -14.95 -0.90 0.93
C THR A 176 -14.74 -2.13 1.79
N LEU A 177 -14.10 -1.93 2.94
CA LEU A 177 -13.83 -2.96 3.92
C LEU A 177 -14.78 -2.81 5.11
N ALA A 178 -15.44 -3.90 5.50
CA ALA A 178 -16.30 -3.94 6.67
C ALA A 178 -15.92 -5.10 7.60
N TYR A 179 -15.87 -4.82 8.90
CA TYR A 179 -15.60 -5.79 9.95
C TYR A 179 -16.93 -6.18 10.62
N GLU A 180 -17.27 -7.47 10.66
CA GLU A 180 -18.61 -7.92 11.10
C GLU A 180 -18.82 -7.79 12.61
N ASP A 181 -17.83 -8.18 13.42
CA ASP A 181 -18.06 -8.43 14.85
C ASP A 181 -17.34 -7.45 15.80
N VAL A 182 -16.61 -6.43 15.31
CA VAL A 182 -15.79 -5.56 16.17
C VAL A 182 -15.95 -4.08 15.82
N ILE A 183 -16.41 -3.29 16.80
CA ILE A 183 -16.31 -1.83 16.78
C ILE A 183 -14.89 -1.49 17.17
N ILE A 184 -14.04 -1.20 16.19
CA ILE A 184 -12.67 -0.84 16.49
C ILE A 184 -12.53 0.67 16.62
N ASP A 185 -12.87 1.19 17.80
CA ASP A 185 -12.77 2.64 18.09
C ASP A 185 -11.32 3.07 18.36
N SER A 186 -10.46 2.16 18.84
CA SER A 186 -9.05 2.47 19.15
C SER A 186 -8.12 1.25 19.13
N GLU A 187 -6.80 1.48 18.97
CA GLU A 187 -5.79 0.40 19.01
C GLU A 187 -5.70 -0.19 20.42
N MET A 188 -6.13 0.59 21.42
CA MET A 188 -6.13 0.26 22.83
C MET A 188 -7.22 -0.76 23.20
N THR A 189 -8.39 -0.68 22.56
CA THR A 189 -9.50 -1.63 22.77
C THR A 189 -9.11 -3.03 22.27
N LEU A 190 -8.46 -3.11 21.11
CA LEU A 190 -7.88 -4.36 20.59
C LEU A 190 -6.81 -4.95 21.52
N LEU A 191 -5.93 -4.11 22.08
CA LEU A 191 -4.87 -4.54 23.00
C LEU A 191 -5.40 -5.11 24.30
N LYS A 192 -6.46 -4.51 24.86
CA LYS A 192 -7.04 -4.93 26.14
C LYS A 192 -7.96 -6.14 26.01
N GLU A 193 -8.69 -6.24 24.90
CA GLU A 193 -9.77 -7.23 24.77
C GLU A 193 -9.40 -8.41 23.87
N GLY A 194 -8.33 -8.30 23.05
CA GLY A 194 -7.89 -9.39 22.16
C GLY A 194 -8.92 -9.78 21.09
N VAL A 195 -9.93 -8.94 20.85
CA VAL A 195 -11.06 -9.26 19.96
C VAL A 195 -10.68 -8.98 18.52
N PHE A 196 -10.47 -10.05 17.75
CA PHE A 196 -10.29 -9.95 16.30
C PHE A 196 -11.61 -10.14 15.55
N PRO A 197 -11.81 -9.44 14.42
CA PRO A 197 -12.95 -9.69 13.57
C PRO A 197 -12.86 -11.10 12.99
N LYS A 198 -13.90 -11.92 13.22
CA LYS A 198 -13.97 -13.29 12.69
C LYS A 198 -14.18 -13.28 11.18
N ASN A 199 -14.99 -12.34 10.71
CA ASN A 199 -15.30 -12.15 9.29
C ASN A 199 -14.94 -10.74 8.85
N VAL A 200 -14.34 -10.66 7.67
CA VAL A 200 -13.95 -9.42 6.99
C VAL A 200 -14.63 -9.43 5.63
N HIS A 201 -15.41 -8.40 5.35
CA HIS A 201 -16.22 -8.30 4.13
C HIS A 201 -15.65 -7.24 3.21
N PHE A 202 -15.50 -7.60 1.94
CA PHE A 202 -15.06 -6.70 0.88
C PHE A 202 -16.23 -6.43 -0.07
N ASP A 203 -16.55 -5.16 -0.24
CA ASP A 203 -17.43 -4.68 -1.30
C ASP A 203 -16.55 -4.02 -2.37
N ILE A 204 -16.54 -4.61 -3.57
CA ILE A 204 -15.65 -4.20 -4.66
C ILE A 204 -16.51 -3.87 -5.88
N LYS A 205 -16.39 -2.64 -6.37
CA LYS A 205 -17.08 -2.18 -7.56
C LYS A 205 -16.09 -1.63 -8.59
N ARG A 206 -16.18 -2.11 -9.83
CA ARG A 206 -15.36 -1.65 -10.94
C ARG A 206 -16.09 -0.56 -11.71
N TYR A 207 -15.37 0.52 -12.04
CA TYR A 207 -15.81 1.62 -12.89
C TYR A 207 -14.88 1.70 -14.11
N ASN A 208 -15.43 1.84 -15.31
CA ASN A 208 -14.63 2.22 -16.48
C ASN A 208 -14.14 3.66 -16.32
N ILE A 209 -12.91 3.94 -16.74
CA ILE A 209 -12.33 5.29 -16.75
C ILE A 209 -13.20 6.32 -17.50
N ASP A 210 -13.96 5.85 -18.51
CA ASP A 210 -14.89 6.65 -19.32
C ASP A 210 -16.13 7.09 -18.55
N GLU A 211 -16.51 6.38 -17.48
CA GLU A 211 -17.64 6.74 -16.61
C GLU A 211 -17.29 7.87 -15.63
N ILE A 212 -16.00 8.18 -15.48
CA ILE A 212 -15.51 9.13 -14.49
C ILE A 212 -15.31 10.48 -15.17
N PRO A 213 -15.84 11.59 -14.63
CA PRO A 213 -15.67 12.91 -15.25
C PRO A 213 -14.20 13.31 -15.46
N THR A 214 -13.94 14.07 -16.53
CA THR A 214 -12.61 14.63 -16.83
C THR A 214 -12.37 15.97 -16.15
N ASP A 215 -13.44 16.75 -15.92
CA ASP A 215 -13.36 18.00 -15.18
C ASP A 215 -13.01 17.74 -13.70
N PRO A 216 -11.98 18.42 -13.13
CA PRO A 216 -11.55 18.20 -11.76
C PRO A 216 -12.63 18.43 -10.70
N GLN A 217 -13.55 19.37 -10.91
CA GLN A 217 -14.61 19.64 -9.92
C GLN A 217 -15.62 18.48 -9.93
N GLN A 218 -16.00 18.01 -11.11
CA GLN A 218 -16.91 16.89 -11.27
C GLN A 218 -16.30 15.55 -10.81
N SER A 219 -15.03 15.28 -11.11
CA SER A 219 -14.35 14.07 -10.62
C SER A 219 -14.14 14.10 -9.11
N GLY A 220 -13.93 15.29 -8.53
CA GLY A 220 -13.90 15.49 -7.09
C GLY A 220 -15.25 15.25 -6.42
N LYS A 221 -16.33 15.70 -7.06
CA LYS A 221 -17.70 15.40 -6.61
C LYS A 221 -17.99 13.91 -6.69
N TRP A 222 -17.64 13.25 -7.80
CA TRP A 222 -17.77 11.79 -7.95
C TRP A 222 -17.08 11.05 -6.80
N LEU A 223 -15.84 11.42 -6.45
CA LEU A 223 -15.13 10.82 -5.32
C LEU A 223 -15.85 11.08 -3.99
N THR A 224 -16.37 12.28 -3.78
CA THR A 224 -17.11 12.65 -2.57
C THR A 224 -18.41 11.84 -2.44
N ASP A 225 -19.14 11.68 -3.55
CA ASP A 225 -20.38 10.91 -3.62
C ASP A 225 -20.13 9.43 -3.34
N LEU A 226 -19.00 8.87 -3.83
CA LEU A 226 -18.58 7.52 -3.46
C LEU A 226 -18.38 7.38 -1.95
N TRP A 227 -17.68 8.32 -1.30
CA TRP A 227 -17.45 8.28 0.15
C TRP A 227 -18.73 8.43 0.95
N GLN A 228 -19.67 9.26 0.48
CA GLN A 228 -21.00 9.36 1.07
C GLN A 228 -21.77 8.03 0.97
N GLY A 229 -21.67 7.36 -0.17
CA GLY A 229 -22.23 6.02 -0.37
C GLY A 229 -21.62 4.98 0.57
N LYS A 230 -20.30 5.02 0.77
CA LYS A 230 -19.59 4.15 1.74
C LYS A 230 -20.06 4.39 3.16
N GLU A 231 -20.16 5.65 3.57
CA GLU A 231 -20.66 6.02 4.89
C GLU A 231 -22.06 5.43 5.13
N LYS A 232 -22.99 5.62 4.18
CA LYS A 232 -24.35 5.08 4.27
C LYS A 232 -24.34 3.56 4.35
N LYS A 233 -23.58 2.88 3.49
CA LYS A 233 -23.48 1.41 3.47
C LYS A 233 -22.93 0.87 4.78
N LEU A 234 -21.86 1.47 5.32
CA LEU A 234 -21.27 1.07 6.60
C LEU A 234 -22.22 1.32 7.78
N LYS A 235 -23.05 2.38 7.70
CA LYS A 235 -24.10 2.67 8.68
C LYS A 235 -25.22 1.64 8.65
N GLU A 236 -25.70 1.28 7.47
CA GLU A 236 -26.75 0.26 7.27
C GLU A 236 -26.29 -1.13 7.74
N LEU A 237 -25.06 -1.52 7.41
CA LEU A 237 -24.45 -2.78 7.85
C LEU A 237 -24.35 -2.89 9.39
N ARG A 238 -24.34 -1.76 10.10
CA ARG A 238 -24.32 -1.72 11.57
C ARG A 238 -25.71 -1.65 12.20
N GLY A 239 -26.70 -1.09 11.50
CA GLY A 239 -28.05 -0.87 12.02
C GLY A 239 -29.01 -2.06 11.80
N ILE A 240 -28.75 -2.93 10.83
CA ILE A 240 -29.61 -4.07 10.49
C ILE A 240 -28.89 -5.37 10.84
N SER A 241 -29.58 -6.26 11.56
CA SER A 241 -29.18 -7.65 11.79
C SER A 241 -28.61 -8.29 10.52
N LYS A 242 -27.27 -8.44 10.46
CA LYS A 242 -26.42 -9.38 9.69
C LYS A 242 -26.84 -9.75 8.24
N SER A 243 -27.72 -9.01 7.58
CA SER A 243 -28.16 -9.33 6.22
C SER A 243 -27.40 -8.49 5.22
N TYR A 244 -26.27 -9.02 4.76
CA TYR A 244 -25.56 -8.48 3.61
C TYR A 244 -26.46 -8.62 2.37
N PRO A 245 -26.75 -7.53 1.64
CA PRO A 245 -27.52 -7.64 0.41
C PRO A 245 -26.84 -8.61 -0.56
N SER A 246 -27.60 -9.59 -1.06
CA SER A 246 -27.15 -10.75 -1.85
C SER A 246 -26.65 -10.42 -3.27
N LEU A 247 -26.27 -9.16 -3.52
CA LEU A 247 -25.98 -8.64 -4.85
C LEU A 247 -24.47 -8.57 -5.10
N ALA A 248 -23.83 -9.74 -5.22
CA ALA A 248 -22.57 -9.95 -5.95
C ALA A 248 -22.14 -11.42 -5.83
N VAL A 249 -21.27 -11.87 -6.74
CA VAL A 249 -20.54 -13.12 -6.59
C VAL A 249 -19.80 -13.10 -5.25
N GLN A 250 -20.18 -13.99 -4.33
CA GLN A 250 -19.55 -14.09 -3.02
C GLN A 250 -18.32 -14.99 -3.12
N PHE A 251 -17.15 -14.42 -2.82
CA PHE A 251 -15.90 -15.18 -2.73
C PHE A 251 -15.53 -15.36 -1.26
N GLN A 252 -15.86 -16.53 -0.70
CA GLN A 252 -15.42 -16.85 0.66
C GLN A 252 -13.94 -17.25 0.65
N VAL A 253 -13.14 -16.50 1.41
CA VAL A 253 -11.74 -16.84 1.69
C VAL A 253 -11.64 -17.33 3.12
N LYS A 254 -11.34 -18.61 3.28
CA LYS A 254 -11.02 -19.16 4.60
C LYS A 254 -9.51 -19.07 4.81
N THR A 255 -9.09 -18.30 5.80
CA THR A 255 -7.68 -18.24 6.24
C THR A 255 -7.36 -19.42 7.16
N GLN A 256 -7.66 -20.64 6.71
CA GLN A 256 -7.45 -21.89 7.43
C GLN A 256 -6.67 -22.85 6.54
N GLY A 257 -5.79 -23.66 7.14
CA GLY A 257 -5.08 -24.73 6.44
C GLY A 257 -3.58 -24.72 6.66
N ILE A 258 -2.97 -25.88 6.37
CA ILE A 258 -1.55 -26.13 6.63
C ILE A 258 -0.62 -25.17 5.89
N GLY A 259 -1.04 -24.66 4.72
CA GLY A 259 -0.25 -23.73 3.91
C GLY A 259 0.12 -22.43 4.65
N TYR A 260 -0.77 -21.90 5.50
CA TYR A 260 -0.47 -20.71 6.31
C TYR A 260 0.60 -21.00 7.36
N TYR A 261 0.49 -22.13 8.05
CA TYR A 261 1.49 -22.57 9.04
C TYR A 261 2.84 -22.89 8.38
N LEU A 262 2.84 -23.54 7.21
CA LEU A 262 4.05 -23.80 6.44
C LEU A 262 4.71 -22.51 5.96
N THR A 263 3.92 -21.54 5.51
CA THR A 263 4.43 -20.22 5.10
C THR A 263 5.02 -19.48 6.30
N ALA A 264 4.32 -19.46 7.44
CA ALA A 264 4.82 -18.86 8.67
C ALA A 264 6.11 -19.54 9.15
N ALA A 265 6.14 -20.88 9.19
CA ALA A 265 7.32 -21.66 9.54
C ALA A 265 8.50 -21.35 8.60
N LEU A 266 8.27 -21.33 7.28
CA LEU A 266 9.29 -20.99 6.30
C LEU A 266 9.89 -19.59 6.56
N TRP A 267 9.07 -18.58 6.82
CA TRP A 267 9.55 -17.23 7.11
C TRP A 267 10.26 -17.13 8.46
N ILE A 268 9.77 -17.80 9.51
CA ILE A 268 10.43 -17.87 10.81
C ILE A 268 11.79 -18.56 10.70
N THR A 269 11.86 -19.73 10.05
CA THR A 269 13.09 -20.49 9.86
C THR A 269 14.11 -19.69 9.05
N LYS A 270 13.71 -19.11 7.91
CA LYS A 270 14.61 -18.26 7.12
C LYS A 270 15.18 -17.10 7.93
N SER A 271 14.35 -16.48 8.76
CA SER A 271 14.77 -15.37 9.60
C SER A 271 15.75 -15.81 10.69
N ALA A 272 15.47 -16.92 11.37
CA ALA A 272 16.36 -17.51 12.37
C ALA A 272 17.72 -17.87 11.76
N VAL A 273 17.72 -18.45 10.56
CA VAL A 273 18.96 -18.74 9.81
C VAL A 273 19.75 -17.47 9.55
N TRP A 274 19.12 -16.37 9.10
CA TRP A 274 19.83 -15.11 8.86
C TRP A 274 20.41 -14.48 10.12
N LEU A 275 19.67 -14.50 11.24
CA LEU A 275 20.19 -14.03 12.52
C LEU A 275 21.36 -14.89 13.01
N TYR A 276 21.26 -16.20 12.84
CA TYR A 276 22.33 -17.14 13.18
C TYR A 276 23.57 -16.91 12.31
N LEU A 277 23.41 -16.73 11.00
CA LEU A 277 24.51 -16.40 10.09
C LEU A 277 25.15 -15.04 10.43
N MET A 278 24.35 -14.03 10.79
CA MET A 278 24.85 -12.74 11.24
C MET A 278 25.59 -12.84 12.58
N TYR A 279 25.17 -13.75 13.47
CA TYR A 279 25.88 -14.04 14.71
C TYR A 279 27.21 -14.77 14.45
N LEU A 280 27.24 -15.76 13.55
CA LEU A 280 28.45 -16.56 13.30
C LEU A 280 29.51 -15.84 12.45
N TYR A 281 29.10 -15.13 11.40
CA TYR A 281 30.02 -14.69 10.35
C TYR A 281 30.17 -13.17 10.29
N ASN A 282 31.41 -12.67 10.50
CA ASN A 282 31.72 -11.25 10.37
C ASN A 282 31.48 -10.71 8.95
N SER A 283 31.70 -11.53 7.92
CA SER A 283 31.41 -11.18 6.53
C SER A 283 29.93 -10.82 6.32
N VAL A 284 29.02 -11.55 6.96
CA VAL A 284 27.57 -11.29 6.89
C VAL A 284 27.24 -9.96 7.58
N ARG A 285 27.85 -9.66 8.73
CA ARG A 285 27.66 -8.36 9.42
C ARG A 285 28.15 -7.19 8.56
N ILE A 286 29.34 -7.31 7.97
CA ILE A 286 29.91 -6.31 7.07
C ILE A 286 28.99 -6.11 5.86
N TYR A 287 28.47 -7.20 5.28
CA TYR A 287 27.53 -7.14 4.18
C TYR A 287 26.24 -6.40 4.56
N VAL A 288 25.61 -6.70 5.69
CA VAL A 288 24.40 -6.00 6.18
C VAL A 288 24.66 -4.52 6.42
N LEU A 289 25.81 -4.17 7.01
CA LEU A 289 26.22 -2.77 7.19
C LEU A 289 26.40 -2.05 5.86
N PHE A 290 27.06 -2.69 4.90
CA PHE A 290 27.27 -2.14 3.56
C PHE A 290 25.93 -1.88 2.84
N VAL A 291 25.00 -2.84 2.87
CA VAL A 291 23.66 -2.68 2.28
C VAL A 291 22.88 -1.57 2.97
N SER A 292 22.95 -1.49 4.29
CA SER A 292 22.28 -0.45 5.06
C SER A 292 22.83 0.93 4.70
N LEU A 293 24.16 1.05 4.61
CA LEU A 293 24.82 2.28 4.19
C LEU A 293 24.43 2.66 2.76
N PHE A 294 24.39 1.69 1.84
CA PHE A 294 23.93 1.90 0.47
C PHE A 294 22.52 2.51 0.45
N TYR A 295 21.54 1.91 1.14
CA TYR A 295 20.19 2.46 1.17
C TYR A 295 20.10 3.83 1.84
N MET A 296 20.88 4.07 2.90
CA MET A 296 20.93 5.40 3.54
C MET A 296 21.49 6.47 2.60
N VAL A 297 22.57 6.15 1.87
CA VAL A 297 23.18 7.04 0.86
C VAL A 297 22.21 7.29 -0.29
N VAL A 298 21.60 6.23 -0.82
CA VAL A 298 20.62 6.34 -1.92
C VAL A 298 19.41 7.15 -1.49
N LEU A 299 18.89 6.93 -0.28
CA LEU A 299 17.80 7.72 0.27
C LEU A 299 18.17 9.20 0.39
N ARG A 300 19.38 9.51 0.87
CA ARG A 300 19.84 10.89 1.05
C ARG A 300 20.08 11.63 -0.27
N HIS A 301 20.69 10.97 -1.26
CA HIS A 301 21.14 11.63 -2.49
C HIS A 301 20.16 11.53 -3.67
N TYR A 302 19.36 10.47 -3.71
CA TYR A 302 18.43 10.21 -4.82
C TYR A 302 16.98 10.29 -4.38
N ASN A 303 16.72 10.65 -3.13
CA ASN A 303 15.40 10.54 -2.52
C ASN A 303 14.86 9.11 -2.65
N GLY A 304 15.68 8.06 -2.64
CA GLY A 304 15.26 6.65 -2.70
C GLY A 304 15.72 5.83 -3.90
N LEU A 305 15.57 4.51 -3.76
CA LEU A 305 15.97 3.55 -4.79
C LEU A 305 15.06 3.63 -6.02
N GLU A 306 13.77 3.95 -5.85
CA GLU A 306 12.84 4.11 -6.98
C GLU A 306 13.29 5.21 -7.94
N PHE A 307 13.75 6.36 -7.43
CA PHE A 307 14.19 7.46 -8.27
C PHE A 307 15.60 7.22 -8.82
N LEU A 308 16.46 6.53 -8.10
CA LEU A 308 17.73 6.04 -8.66
C LEU A 308 17.48 5.08 -9.83
N ALA A 309 16.55 4.15 -9.68
CA ALA A 309 16.15 3.21 -10.72
C ALA A 309 15.52 3.94 -11.92
N ILE A 310 14.66 4.94 -11.71
CA ILE A 310 14.09 5.78 -12.78
C ILE A 310 15.19 6.54 -13.52
N LYS A 311 16.16 7.14 -12.82
CA LYS A 311 17.29 7.84 -13.44
C LYS A 311 18.13 6.89 -14.29
N TRP A 312 18.42 5.70 -13.79
CA TRP A 312 19.15 4.66 -14.53
C TRP A 312 18.36 4.15 -15.75
N PHE A 313 17.05 3.96 -15.59
CA PHE A 313 16.15 3.57 -16.69
C PHE A 313 16.12 4.63 -17.80
N ARG A 314 16.03 5.91 -17.44
CA ARG A 314 16.08 7.03 -18.39
C ARG A 314 17.42 7.12 -19.11
N SER A 315 18.55 6.89 -18.42
CA SER A 315 19.87 6.97 -19.05
C SER A 315 20.08 5.88 -20.10
N LYS A 316 19.64 4.64 -19.84
CA LYS A 316 19.72 3.53 -20.79
C LYS A 316 18.89 3.73 -22.05
N ARG A 317 17.76 4.42 -21.96
CA ARG A 317 16.90 4.71 -23.12
C ARG A 317 17.32 5.92 -23.93
N LYS A 318 18.13 6.82 -23.38
CA LYS A 318 18.76 7.92 -24.15
C LYS A 318 19.95 7.45 -24.99
N SER A 319 20.49 6.28 -24.70
CA SER A 319 21.64 5.67 -25.40
C SER A 319 21.25 4.69 -26.51
N VAL A 320 19.97 4.64 -26.89
CA VAL A 320 19.40 3.85 -27.98
C VAL A 320 18.69 4.81 -28.92
#